data_AF-A0A151J5Y5-F1
#
_entry.id   AF-A0A151J5Y5-F1
#
_cell.length_a   1.000
_cell.length_b   1.000
_cell.length_c   1.000
_cell.angle_alpha   90.00
_cell.angle_beta   90.00
_cell.angle_gamma   90.00
#
_symmetry.space_group_name_H-M   'P 1'
#
loop_
_entity.id
_entity.type
_entity.pdbx_description
1 polymer ?
#
loop_
_entity_poly.entity_id
_entity_poly.type
_entity_poly.pdbx_seq_one_letter_code
_entity_poly.pdbx_strand_id
1 'polypeptide(L)'
;AEIPDSCENHILYDIVMRNMIHGPCGDWCLVDGKCSKHYPKPYLEETRMDKDAYPYYHRRNNGKNFERPGGYIVDNRYVVPYCPILSIIFNCHINIEIISSIKSVKYLYKYIYKGHDVAAITIEPITDNVIIDHDEIRNFIETRYVGPVEACWRILEKKLQDKSHSIVRLPVHLPNEQNVIIENEVIEEAMTDASRDSESHFTMLIDYFSLNLRDEEARQYLYVEIPRYYTFKKEKINGRNVSRWIKRKSHYNCIGRMYSVSPTQTELFYLRLLLLTIRGTTSFNDLRTVNGEICQSFSAACLALGFIEDDEEWKRTMNEAVGWMMPRQLRRLFVRILLHCQPLHPEELWENFKVTMSEDYVRYFGLLQGQRKAYTQINTMLIAEGKSLADFPQMEQLIENDEEDDYRTLEEIIEVGTRQYEQLNDKQKEIVDLVLNRLDTNNYNINCIYIDGPGGSGKTFIYTTICHLAKIRNKHICTMAFTGIAATLLPAGKTVHKTFGLSVPLFADSIKLAFAMTINKSQRQTFDRVGVDLRKDVLNHGQLYVAFSRIRSWQALKVYLGRQRDNKQVKNYVYKEVYV
;
A
#
# COMPACT_ATOMS: atom_id res chain seq x y z
N ALA A 1 -37.36 3.06 -3.40
CA ALA A 1 -37.31 4.38 -4.03
C ALA A 1 -38.48 4.46 -5.01
N GLU A 2 -39.65 4.85 -4.52
CA GLU A 2 -40.93 4.73 -5.22
C GLU A 2 -41.76 5.99 -5.06
N ILE A 3 -42.68 6.23 -5.99
CA ILE A 3 -43.66 7.29 -5.88
C ILE A 3 -44.75 6.80 -4.90
N PRO A 4 -45.01 7.52 -3.78
CA PRO A 4 -46.06 7.16 -2.82
C PRO A 4 -47.44 7.08 -3.47
N ASP A 5 -48.39 6.39 -2.84
CA ASP A 5 -49.78 6.50 -3.27
C ASP A 5 -50.37 7.83 -2.77
N SER A 6 -50.96 8.61 -3.69
CA SER A 6 -51.58 9.89 -3.37
C SER A 6 -52.81 9.74 -2.48
N CYS A 7 -53.50 8.59 -2.52
CA CYS A 7 -54.64 8.30 -1.66
C CYS A 7 -54.23 7.97 -0.21
N GLU A 8 -53.03 7.41 -0.02
CA GLU A 8 -52.52 7.06 1.32
C GLU A 8 -51.80 8.23 1.99
N ASN A 9 -50.99 8.97 1.23
CA ASN A 9 -50.24 10.11 1.77
C ASN A 9 -49.98 11.17 0.70
N HIS A 10 -50.98 12.03 0.51
CA HIS A 10 -50.94 13.10 -0.48
C HIS A 10 -49.76 14.07 -0.25
N ILE A 11 -49.43 14.39 1.01
CA ILE A 11 -48.33 15.30 1.35
C ILE A 11 -47.00 14.73 0.89
N LEU A 12 -46.73 13.46 1.21
CA LEU A 12 -45.48 12.81 0.79
C LEU A 12 -45.42 12.64 -0.72
N TYR A 13 -46.55 12.28 -1.36
CA TYR A 13 -46.65 12.18 -2.81
C TYR A 13 -46.24 13.49 -3.49
N ASP A 14 -46.79 14.62 -3.06
CA ASP A 14 -46.47 15.94 -3.63
C ASP A 14 -45.00 16.29 -3.44
N ILE A 15 -44.45 16.03 -2.25
CA ILE A 15 -43.04 16.28 -1.95
C ILE A 15 -42.14 15.40 -2.83
N VAL A 16 -42.45 14.12 -2.99
CA VAL A 16 -41.67 13.20 -3.82
C VAL A 16 -41.74 13.62 -5.29
N MET A 17 -42.95 13.89 -5.81
CA MET A 17 -43.15 14.32 -7.19
C MET A 17 -42.49 15.66 -7.50
N ARG A 18 -42.40 16.57 -6.52
CA ARG A 18 -41.73 17.86 -6.69
C ARG A 18 -40.21 17.77 -6.54
N ASN A 19 -39.74 17.09 -5.48
CA ASN A 19 -38.36 17.21 -5.02
C ASN A 19 -37.50 15.95 -5.22
N MET A 20 -38.10 14.76 -5.39
CA MET A 20 -37.38 13.47 -5.41
C MET A 20 -37.48 12.75 -6.75
N ILE A 21 -37.89 13.43 -7.82
CA ILE A 21 -37.86 12.86 -9.17
C ILE A 21 -36.67 13.41 -9.93
N HIS A 22 -35.83 12.51 -10.45
CA HIS A 22 -34.74 12.87 -11.33
C HIS A 22 -35.26 13.26 -12.72
N GLY A 23 -34.83 14.44 -13.17
CA GLY A 23 -35.10 14.93 -14.51
C GLY A 23 -36.25 15.96 -14.59
N PRO A 24 -36.52 16.50 -15.78
CA PRO A 24 -35.94 16.10 -17.07
C PRO A 24 -34.42 16.33 -17.14
N CYS A 25 -33.69 15.37 -17.71
CA CYS A 25 -32.24 15.48 -17.85
C CYS A 25 -31.90 16.61 -18.83
N GLY A 26 -30.95 17.46 -18.44
CA GLY A 26 -30.41 18.54 -19.28
C GLY A 26 -28.89 18.56 -19.22
N ASP A 27 -28.28 19.65 -19.69
CA ASP A 27 -26.82 19.85 -19.73
C ASP A 27 -26.13 19.66 -18.36
N TRP A 28 -26.89 19.81 -17.27
CA TRP A 28 -26.44 19.61 -15.90
C TRP A 28 -26.20 18.14 -15.52
N CYS A 29 -26.71 17.16 -16.28
CA CYS A 29 -26.46 15.74 -16.01
C CYS A 29 -26.26 14.85 -17.25
N LEU A 30 -26.54 15.34 -18.47
CA LEU A 30 -26.29 14.63 -19.71
C LEU A 30 -24.80 14.68 -20.08
N VAL A 31 -24.21 13.50 -20.25
CA VAL A 31 -22.85 13.30 -20.77
C VAL A 31 -22.93 12.26 -21.87
N ASP A 32 -22.49 12.61 -23.07
CA ASP A 32 -22.57 11.75 -24.27
C ASP A 32 -23.99 11.21 -24.54
N GLY A 33 -25.01 12.06 -24.37
CA GLY A 33 -26.41 11.69 -24.57
C GLY A 33 -26.98 10.74 -23.51
N LYS A 34 -26.23 10.44 -22.44
CA LYS A 34 -26.67 9.59 -21.32
C LYS A 34 -26.64 10.36 -20.00
N CYS A 35 -27.59 10.06 -19.12
CA CYS A 35 -27.55 10.62 -17.77
C CYS A 35 -26.32 10.09 -17.02
N SER A 36 -25.44 10.98 -16.56
CA SER A 36 -24.28 10.69 -15.71
C SER A 36 -24.61 10.03 -14.37
N LYS A 37 -25.88 10.07 -13.97
CA LYS A 37 -26.42 9.40 -12.76
C LYS A 37 -27.15 8.09 -13.09
N HIS A 38 -27.17 7.69 -14.36
CA HIS A 38 -27.78 6.47 -14.88
C HIS A 38 -29.30 6.37 -14.61
N TYR A 39 -30.02 7.47 -14.80
CA TYR A 39 -31.48 7.47 -14.83
C TYR A 39 -31.99 7.36 -16.29
N PRO A 40 -33.12 6.68 -16.54
CA PRO A 40 -33.90 5.91 -15.57
C PRO A 40 -33.18 4.67 -15.03
N LYS A 41 -33.36 4.34 -13.75
CA LYS A 41 -32.81 3.15 -13.11
C LYS A 41 -33.61 1.90 -13.49
N PRO A 42 -33.04 0.68 -13.43
CA PRO A 42 -33.83 -0.53 -13.66
C PRO A 42 -34.87 -0.75 -12.55
N TYR A 43 -35.98 -1.43 -12.87
CA TYR A 43 -36.88 -1.98 -11.86
C TYR A 43 -36.21 -3.12 -11.12
N LEU A 44 -36.54 -3.25 -9.84
CA LEU A 44 -35.98 -4.23 -8.91
C LEU A 44 -37.04 -4.56 -7.87
N GLU A 45 -37.33 -5.86 -7.66
CA GLU A 45 -38.30 -6.37 -6.67
C GLU A 45 -37.76 -6.36 -5.23
N GLU A 46 -36.44 -6.26 -5.04
CA GLU A 46 -35.84 -6.11 -3.72
C GLU A 46 -34.62 -5.19 -3.77
N THR A 47 -34.30 -4.56 -2.63
CA THR A 47 -33.07 -3.76 -2.49
C THR A 47 -31.87 -4.70 -2.41
N ARG A 48 -30.91 -4.55 -3.33
CA ARG A 48 -29.67 -5.34 -3.38
C ARG A 48 -28.47 -4.50 -2.98
N MET A 49 -27.70 -5.02 -2.02
CA MET A 49 -26.46 -4.40 -1.58
C MET A 49 -25.31 -4.92 -2.44
N ASP A 50 -24.57 -4.02 -3.10
CA ASP A 50 -23.35 -4.36 -3.83
C ASP A 50 -22.16 -4.37 -2.86
N LYS A 51 -21.15 -5.22 -3.12
CA LYS A 51 -19.97 -5.37 -2.25
C LYS A 51 -19.08 -4.13 -2.25
N ASP A 52 -19.13 -3.31 -3.30
CA ASP A 52 -18.20 -2.19 -3.52
C ASP A 52 -18.84 -0.92 -4.13
N ALA A 53 -20.17 -0.81 -4.16
CA ALA A 53 -20.88 0.33 -4.76
C ALA A 53 -22.08 0.81 -3.93
N TYR A 54 -22.77 1.85 -4.42
CA TYR A 54 -24.07 2.29 -3.88
C TYR A 54 -25.10 1.17 -4.02
N PRO A 55 -26.04 1.02 -3.07
CA PRO A 55 -27.07 0.00 -3.14
C PRO A 55 -28.03 0.24 -4.32
N TYR A 56 -28.53 -0.87 -4.87
CA TYR A 56 -29.59 -0.85 -5.87
C TYR A 56 -30.94 -0.99 -5.16
N TYR A 57 -31.67 0.12 -5.06
CA TYR A 57 -32.94 0.14 -4.33
C TYR A 57 -34.07 -0.57 -5.06
N HIS A 58 -34.94 -1.18 -4.27
CA HIS A 58 -36.28 -1.61 -4.68
C HIS A 58 -37.02 -0.50 -5.42
N ARG A 59 -37.52 -0.85 -6.61
CA ARG A 59 -38.29 -0.03 -7.55
C ARG A 59 -39.29 -0.96 -8.24
N ARG A 60 -40.51 -1.07 -7.70
CA ARG A 60 -41.55 -1.94 -8.27
C ARG A 60 -42.04 -1.43 -9.62
N ASN A 61 -42.23 -2.34 -10.57
CA ASN A 61 -42.97 -2.05 -11.80
C ASN A 61 -44.47 -2.22 -11.55
N ASN A 62 -45.15 -1.12 -11.24
CA ASN A 62 -46.60 -1.11 -11.02
C ASN A 62 -47.40 -0.72 -12.28
N GLY A 63 -46.74 -0.55 -13.43
CA GLY A 63 -47.37 -0.10 -14.67
C GLY A 63 -47.95 1.32 -14.65
N LYS A 64 -47.74 2.09 -13.57
CA LYS A 64 -48.25 3.46 -13.43
C LYS A 64 -47.21 4.46 -13.97
N ASN A 65 -47.70 5.40 -14.78
CA ASN A 65 -46.94 6.55 -15.26
C ASN A 65 -47.56 7.83 -14.72
N PHE A 66 -46.72 8.78 -14.34
CA PHE A 66 -47.12 10.06 -13.76
C PHE A 66 -46.56 11.19 -14.62
N GLU A 67 -47.38 12.20 -14.88
CA GLU A 67 -46.97 13.36 -15.66
C GLU A 67 -46.51 14.50 -14.74
N ARG A 68 -45.31 15.02 -14.97
CA ARG A 68 -44.82 16.24 -14.32
C ARG A 68 -45.20 17.47 -15.14
N PRO A 69 -45.21 18.68 -14.53
CA PRO A 69 -45.39 19.93 -15.26
C PRO A 69 -44.47 20.02 -16.49
N GLY A 70 -45.04 20.31 -17.66
CA GLY A 70 -44.32 20.33 -18.93
C GLY A 70 -44.34 19.02 -19.74
N GLY A 71 -45.24 18.08 -19.43
CA GLY A 71 -45.45 16.86 -20.23
C GLY A 71 -44.42 15.75 -19.99
N TYR A 72 -43.61 15.86 -18.94
CA TYR A 72 -42.54 14.90 -18.67
C TYR A 72 -43.09 13.69 -17.90
N ILE A 73 -43.18 12.55 -18.58
CA ILE A 73 -43.70 11.30 -18.03
C ILE A 73 -42.62 10.58 -17.23
N VAL A 74 -42.94 10.21 -15.99
CA VAL A 74 -42.05 9.54 -15.04
C VAL A 74 -42.73 8.36 -14.37
N ASP A 75 -41.91 7.44 -13.87
CA ASP A 75 -42.32 6.29 -13.07
C ASP A 75 -41.30 6.06 -11.94
N ASN A 76 -41.44 4.94 -11.22
CA ASN A 76 -40.54 4.58 -10.11
C ASN A 76 -39.05 4.51 -10.48
N ARG A 77 -38.68 4.39 -11.77
CA ARG A 77 -37.28 4.37 -12.23
C ARG A 77 -36.59 5.71 -12.10
N TYR A 78 -37.34 6.81 -11.98
CA TYR A 78 -36.83 8.17 -11.88
C TYR A 78 -36.70 8.67 -10.44
N VAL A 79 -37.20 7.91 -9.46
CA VAL A 79 -37.23 8.34 -8.06
C VAL A 79 -35.82 8.34 -7.46
N VAL A 80 -35.41 9.45 -6.86
CA VAL A 80 -34.20 9.56 -6.04
C VAL A 80 -34.47 8.91 -4.68
N PRO A 81 -33.57 8.06 -4.14
CA PRO A 81 -33.75 7.47 -2.82
C PRO A 81 -33.99 8.51 -1.72
N TYR A 82 -35.01 8.29 -0.89
CA TYR A 82 -35.42 9.24 0.15
C TYR A 82 -35.94 8.51 1.40
N CYS A 83 -36.03 9.25 2.51
CA CYS A 83 -36.65 8.84 3.77
C CYS A 83 -37.92 9.67 3.95
N PRO A 84 -39.12 9.04 4.01
CA PRO A 84 -40.38 9.76 4.11
C PRO A 84 -40.41 10.84 5.21
N ILE A 85 -39.90 10.50 6.40
CA ILE A 85 -39.90 11.40 7.56
C ILE A 85 -39.05 12.64 7.29
N LEU A 86 -37.82 12.46 6.79
CA LEU A 86 -36.92 13.58 6.52
C LEU A 86 -37.42 14.44 5.35
N SER A 87 -37.99 13.81 4.32
CA SER A 87 -38.58 14.53 3.19
C SER A 87 -39.76 15.41 3.62
N ILE A 88 -40.61 14.94 4.54
CA ILE A 88 -41.72 15.73 5.09
C ILE A 88 -41.20 16.89 5.95
N ILE A 89 -40.25 16.63 6.85
CA ILE A 89 -39.71 17.65 7.78
C ILE A 89 -39.05 18.80 7.03
N PHE A 90 -38.20 18.49 6.04
CA PHE A 90 -37.37 19.48 5.38
C PHE A 90 -37.95 20.01 4.07
N ASN A 91 -38.90 19.29 3.46
CA ASN A 91 -39.58 19.69 2.23
C ASN A 91 -38.63 20.19 1.10
N CYS A 92 -37.48 19.56 0.95
CA CYS A 92 -36.47 19.89 -0.06
C CYS A 92 -35.90 18.62 -0.70
N HIS A 93 -35.06 18.75 -1.73
CA HIS A 93 -34.38 17.60 -2.34
C HIS A 93 -33.32 17.04 -1.37
N ILE A 94 -33.49 15.78 -0.94
CA ILE A 94 -32.60 15.07 -0.03
C ILE A 94 -32.39 13.67 -0.59
N ASN A 95 -31.19 13.39 -1.09
CA ASN A 95 -30.80 12.03 -1.48
C ASN A 95 -30.28 11.27 -0.26
N ILE A 96 -30.91 10.15 0.07
CA ILE A 96 -30.54 9.32 1.23
C ILE A 96 -30.03 7.98 0.75
N GLU A 97 -28.77 7.70 1.11
CA GLU A 97 -28.08 6.50 0.68
C GLU A 97 -27.73 5.58 1.87
N ILE A 98 -28.01 4.28 1.74
CA ILE A 98 -27.57 3.28 2.72
C ILE A 98 -26.13 2.87 2.42
N ILE A 99 -25.28 2.92 3.45
CA ILE A 99 -23.87 2.53 3.37
C ILE A 99 -23.72 1.10 3.89
N SER A 100 -23.46 0.13 3.01
CA SER A 100 -23.20 -1.28 3.39
C SER A 100 -21.73 -1.69 3.42
N SER A 101 -20.84 -0.97 2.73
CA SER A 101 -19.45 -1.41 2.57
C SER A 101 -18.48 -0.61 3.44
N ILE A 102 -17.46 -1.30 3.96
CA ILE A 102 -16.34 -0.68 4.68
C ILE A 102 -15.62 0.36 3.78
N LYS A 103 -15.60 0.17 2.46
CA LYS A 103 -15.03 1.14 1.51
C LYS A 103 -15.81 2.45 1.50
N SER A 104 -17.13 2.40 1.50
CA SER A 104 -18.00 3.57 1.56
C SER A 104 -17.89 4.31 2.90
N VAL A 105 -17.74 3.59 4.02
CA VAL A 105 -17.46 4.19 5.34
C VAL A 105 -16.09 4.89 5.35
N LYS A 106 -15.05 4.25 4.82
CA LYS A 106 -13.72 4.87 4.66
C LYS A 106 -13.79 6.12 3.78
N TYR A 107 -14.62 6.09 2.73
CA TYR A 107 -14.83 7.24 1.86
C TYR A 107 -15.51 8.38 2.61
N LEU A 108 -16.60 8.13 3.35
CA LEU A 108 -17.28 9.15 4.16
C LEU A 108 -16.34 9.82 5.17
N TYR A 109 -15.60 9.02 5.96
CA TYR A 109 -14.65 9.56 6.92
C TYR A 109 -13.50 10.31 6.27
N LYS A 110 -13.10 9.94 5.05
CA LYS A 110 -12.12 10.71 4.26
C LYS A 110 -12.63 12.12 3.94
N TYR A 111 -13.93 12.35 3.75
CA TYR A 111 -14.47 13.70 3.51
C TYR A 111 -14.71 14.47 4.81
N ILE A 112 -15.14 13.80 5.89
CA ILE A 112 -15.32 14.43 7.21
C ILE A 112 -13.96 14.85 7.80
N TYR A 113 -12.91 14.06 7.58
CA TYR A 113 -11.55 14.34 8.06
C TYR A 113 -10.59 14.82 6.97
N LYS A 114 -11.08 15.13 5.76
CA LYS A 114 -10.29 15.91 4.80
C LYS A 114 -10.16 17.29 5.44
N GLY A 115 -8.92 17.67 5.77
CA GLY A 115 -8.62 18.88 6.55
C GLY A 115 -9.24 20.16 5.99
N HIS A 116 -9.17 21.22 6.78
CA HIS A 116 -9.92 22.46 6.56
C HIS A 116 -9.55 23.20 5.27
N ASP A 117 -10.55 23.84 4.65
CA ASP A 117 -10.43 24.61 3.40
C ASP A 117 -9.84 26.03 3.57
N VAL A 118 -9.39 26.38 4.78
CA VAL A 118 -8.91 27.72 5.15
C VAL A 118 -7.48 27.66 5.68
N ALA A 119 -6.65 28.62 5.27
CA ALA A 119 -5.32 28.87 5.80
C ALA A 119 -5.25 30.29 6.38
N ALA A 120 -4.65 30.44 7.56
CA ALA A 120 -4.30 31.75 8.11
C ALA A 120 -3.01 32.24 7.43
N ILE A 121 -2.99 33.50 6.99
CA ILE A 121 -1.84 34.14 6.37
C ILE A 121 -1.56 35.44 7.12
N THR A 122 -0.38 35.53 7.75
CA THR A 122 0.13 36.76 8.34
C THR A 122 1.17 37.35 7.40
N ILE A 123 1.02 38.63 7.04
CA ILE A 123 1.95 39.33 6.14
C ILE A 123 2.72 40.35 6.98
N GLU A 124 4.04 40.16 7.10
CA GLU A 124 4.93 41.09 7.81
C GLU A 124 6.03 41.62 6.87
N PRO A 125 6.46 42.89 7.03
CA PRO A 125 7.54 43.46 6.24
C PRO A 125 8.89 42.83 6.64
N ILE A 126 9.65 42.40 5.62
CA ILE A 126 10.99 41.83 5.81
C ILE A 126 11.91 42.94 6.30
N THR A 127 12.25 42.92 7.59
CA THR A 127 13.42 43.62 8.13
C THR A 127 14.48 42.58 8.48
N ASP A 128 15.75 42.93 8.36
CA ASP A 128 16.89 41.99 8.43
C ASP A 128 17.03 41.24 9.79
N ASN A 129 16.13 41.46 10.75
CA ASN A 129 16.12 40.85 12.08
C ASN A 129 14.80 40.15 12.46
N VAL A 130 13.97 39.71 11.51
CA VAL A 130 12.74 38.96 11.84
C VAL A 130 13.06 37.48 12.09
N ILE A 131 13.02 37.06 13.35
CA ILE A 131 12.89 35.65 13.73
C ILE A 131 11.45 35.27 13.40
N ILE A 132 11.26 34.37 12.43
CA ILE A 132 9.94 33.80 12.13
C ILE A 132 9.57 32.88 13.30
N ASP A 133 8.79 33.40 14.24
CA ASP A 133 8.24 32.61 15.35
C ASP A 133 7.10 31.72 14.82
N HIS A 134 7.44 30.49 14.45
CA HIS A 134 6.48 29.52 13.94
C HIS A 134 5.76 28.82 15.10
N ASP A 135 4.78 29.50 15.70
CA ASP A 135 3.91 28.94 16.74
C ASP A 135 2.87 28.00 16.10
N GLU A 136 3.22 26.71 16.04
CA GLU A 136 2.38 25.64 15.51
C GLU A 136 1.05 25.49 16.30
N ILE A 137 1.07 25.78 17.61
CA ILE A 137 -0.10 25.66 18.48
C ILE A 137 -1.11 26.76 18.14
N ARG A 138 -0.64 28.00 17.99
CA ARG A 138 -1.49 29.14 17.61
C ARG A 138 -2.02 28.99 16.18
N ASN A 139 -1.19 28.55 15.24
CA ASN A 139 -1.62 28.22 13.89
C ASN A 139 -2.69 27.12 13.86
N PHE A 140 -2.57 26.08 14.70
CA PHE A 140 -3.58 25.04 14.85
C PHE A 140 -4.90 25.55 15.44
N ILE A 141 -4.85 26.56 16.32
CA ILE A 141 -6.06 27.21 16.87
C ILE A 141 -6.72 28.12 15.84
N GLU A 142 -5.94 28.93 15.12
CA GLU A 142 -6.42 29.93 14.14
C GLU A 142 -6.94 29.29 12.84
N THR A 143 -6.48 28.09 12.47
CA THR A 143 -6.93 27.35 11.29
C THR A 143 -8.15 26.45 11.53
N ARG A 144 -8.72 26.41 12.74
CA ARG A 144 -9.98 25.71 13.02
C ARG A 144 -11.16 26.44 12.40
N TYR A 145 -11.43 26.14 11.13
CA TYR A 145 -12.67 26.55 10.47
C TYR A 145 -13.83 25.68 10.99
N VAL A 146 -14.75 26.30 11.72
CA VAL A 146 -16.02 25.68 12.15
C VAL A 146 -17.08 26.09 11.14
N GLY A 147 -17.63 25.12 10.39
CA GLY A 147 -18.68 25.42 9.41
C GLY A 147 -19.95 25.94 10.09
N PRO A 148 -20.81 26.73 9.41
CA PRO A 148 -22.01 27.32 10.00
C PRO A 148 -22.91 26.31 10.72
N VAL A 149 -23.08 25.11 10.16
CA VAL A 149 -23.88 24.03 10.75
C VAL A 149 -23.25 23.50 12.04
N GLU A 150 -21.93 23.31 12.05
CA GLU A 150 -21.19 22.88 13.24
C GLU A 150 -21.23 23.96 14.33
N ALA A 151 -21.10 25.23 13.94
CA ALA A 151 -21.20 26.37 14.84
C ALA A 151 -22.58 26.46 15.49
N CYS A 152 -23.66 26.33 14.70
CA CYS A 152 -25.03 26.26 15.24
C CYS A 152 -25.20 25.07 16.20
N TRP A 153 -24.68 23.89 15.88
CA TRP A 153 -24.74 22.71 16.76
C TRP A 153 -24.01 22.94 18.09
N ARG A 154 -22.84 23.59 18.04
CA ARG A 154 -22.05 23.95 19.22
C ARG A 154 -22.75 25.01 20.08
N ILE A 155 -23.30 26.07 19.47
CA ILE A 155 -24.06 27.13 20.15
C ILE A 155 -25.29 26.56 20.85
N LEU A 156 -25.95 25.57 20.24
CA LEU A 156 -27.12 24.88 20.80
C LEU A 156 -26.76 23.74 21.77
N GLU A 157 -25.48 23.63 22.17
CA GLU A 157 -24.93 22.59 23.06
C GLU A 157 -25.29 21.15 22.64
N LYS A 158 -25.45 20.91 21.34
CA LYS A 158 -25.77 19.58 20.81
C LYS A 158 -24.48 18.76 20.68
N LYS A 159 -24.55 17.50 21.08
CA LYS A 159 -23.45 16.54 20.88
C LYS A 159 -23.17 16.40 19.37
N LEU A 160 -21.97 16.81 18.94
CA LEU A 160 -21.51 16.68 17.54
C LEU A 160 -21.17 15.24 17.15
N GLN A 161 -20.68 14.46 18.11
CA GLN A 161 -20.33 13.07 17.92
C GLN A 161 -20.58 12.32 19.22
N ASP A 162 -20.94 11.05 19.08
CA ASP A 162 -20.90 10.09 20.17
C ASP A 162 -20.15 8.84 19.69
N LYS A 163 -19.47 8.17 20.62
CA LYS A 163 -18.73 6.95 20.33
C LYS A 163 -19.22 5.87 21.28
N SER A 164 -19.66 4.76 20.71
CA SER A 164 -20.06 3.60 21.50
C SER A 164 -18.86 2.87 22.11
N HIS A 165 -17.66 3.04 21.55
CA HIS A 165 -16.43 2.35 21.98
C HIS A 165 -15.19 3.24 21.93
N SER A 166 -14.23 2.97 22.82
CA SER A 166 -12.85 3.48 22.76
C SER A 166 -11.89 2.36 22.36
N ILE A 167 -10.90 2.67 21.52
CA ILE A 167 -9.90 1.71 21.06
C ILE A 167 -8.58 2.01 21.77
N VAL A 168 -8.06 1.04 22.52
CA VAL A 168 -6.73 1.11 23.16
C VAL A 168 -5.76 0.26 22.36
N ARG A 169 -4.74 0.88 21.80
CA ARG A 169 -3.70 0.16 21.04
C ARG A 169 -2.68 -0.44 22.01
N LEU A 170 -2.50 -1.75 21.91
CA LEU A 170 -1.63 -2.51 22.79
C LEU A 170 -0.29 -2.82 22.09
N PRO A 171 0.85 -2.32 22.59
CA PRO A 171 2.17 -2.62 22.05
C PRO A 171 2.55 -4.09 22.22
N VAL A 172 3.31 -4.62 21.28
CA VAL A 172 3.87 -5.98 21.31
C VAL A 172 5.33 -5.87 20.89
N HIS A 173 6.24 -6.46 21.67
CA HIS A 173 7.68 -6.43 21.42
C HIS A 173 8.32 -7.67 22.06
N LEU A 174 9.51 -8.07 21.56
CA LEU A 174 10.33 -9.11 22.18
C LEU A 174 10.97 -8.61 23.49
N PRO A 175 11.55 -9.50 24.31
CA PRO A 175 12.31 -9.10 25.49
C PRO A 175 13.40 -8.08 25.13
N ASN A 176 13.44 -6.95 25.85
CA ASN A 176 14.39 -5.85 25.66
C ASN A 176 14.26 -5.05 24.35
N GLU A 177 13.21 -5.29 23.55
CA GLU A 177 12.92 -4.53 22.32
C GLU A 177 11.78 -3.51 22.50
N GLN A 178 11.56 -3.02 23.72
CA GLN A 178 10.58 -1.97 23.98
C GLN A 178 10.97 -0.64 23.33
N ASN A 179 9.98 0.06 22.78
CA ASN A 179 10.18 1.44 22.33
C ASN A 179 10.37 2.36 23.55
N VAL A 180 11.48 3.09 23.56
CA VAL A 180 11.78 4.16 24.53
C VAL A 180 11.65 5.50 23.82
N ILE A 181 10.90 6.43 24.40
CA ILE A 181 10.78 7.80 23.90
C ILE A 181 11.73 8.66 24.72
N ILE A 182 12.71 9.29 24.06
CA ILE A 182 13.63 10.25 24.67
C ILE A 182 13.11 11.65 24.34
N GLU A 183 12.81 12.45 25.37
CA GLU A 183 12.43 13.85 25.18
C GLU A 183 13.70 14.69 24.91
N ASN A 184 13.65 15.58 23.93
CA ASN A 184 14.80 16.18 23.23
C ASN A 184 15.70 17.13 24.07
N GLU A 185 15.52 17.27 25.38
CA GLU A 185 16.10 18.43 26.08
C GLU A 185 17.52 18.28 26.63
N VAL A 186 18.10 17.09 26.86
CA VAL A 186 19.55 16.98 27.17
C VAL A 186 20.07 15.60 26.77
N ILE A 187 20.78 15.48 25.65
CA ILE A 187 21.12 14.17 25.03
C ILE A 187 21.99 13.27 25.94
N GLU A 188 22.93 13.80 26.73
CA GLU A 188 23.81 12.95 27.55
C GLU A 188 23.22 12.55 28.91
N GLU A 189 22.62 13.49 29.65
CA GLU A 189 21.91 13.16 30.90
C GLU A 189 20.64 12.36 30.63
N ALA A 190 19.86 12.67 29.58
CA ALA A 190 18.65 11.91 29.24
C ALA A 190 18.95 10.52 28.67
N MET A 191 20.10 10.26 28.05
CA MET A 191 20.48 8.89 27.67
C MET A 191 20.89 8.05 28.89
N THR A 192 21.55 8.67 29.86
CA THR A 192 21.96 8.01 31.11
C THR A 192 20.74 7.79 32.02
N ASP A 193 19.83 8.75 32.08
CA ASP A 193 18.57 8.66 32.78
C ASP A 193 17.59 7.74 32.05
N ALA A 194 17.44 7.76 30.73
CA ALA A 194 16.61 6.76 30.00
C ALA A 194 17.16 5.33 30.13
N SER A 195 18.47 5.16 30.31
CA SER A 195 19.07 3.86 30.64
C SER A 195 18.72 3.42 32.07
N ARG A 196 18.66 4.34 33.05
CA ARG A 196 18.22 4.09 34.43
C ARG A 196 16.68 4.01 34.60
N ASP A 197 15.92 4.74 33.78
CA ASP A 197 14.46 4.79 33.70
C ASP A 197 13.89 3.72 32.77
N SER A 198 14.73 2.98 32.04
CA SER A 198 14.31 1.75 31.36
C SER A 198 13.74 0.72 32.35
N GLU A 199 14.16 0.79 33.63
CA GLU A 199 13.58 0.04 34.75
C GLU A 199 12.25 0.63 35.27
N SER A 200 11.90 1.88 34.93
CA SER A 200 10.70 2.60 35.42
C SER A 200 9.63 2.81 34.35
N HIS A 201 9.99 2.73 33.06
CA HIS A 201 9.06 2.75 31.93
C HIS A 201 8.44 1.37 31.68
N PHE A 202 7.48 1.02 32.53
CA PHE A 202 6.61 -0.12 32.24
C PHE A 202 5.80 0.17 30.98
N THR A 203 6.10 -0.50 29.87
CA THR A 203 5.19 -0.53 28.73
C THR A 203 3.88 -1.18 29.17
N MET A 204 2.81 -0.97 28.41
CA MET A 204 1.54 -1.67 28.66
C MET A 204 1.70 -3.20 28.73
N LEU A 205 2.66 -3.77 27.99
CA LEU A 205 2.92 -5.22 27.99
C LEU A 205 3.70 -5.65 29.23
N ILE A 206 4.76 -4.91 29.61
CA ILE A 206 5.52 -5.21 30.82
C ILE A 206 4.65 -5.03 32.06
N ASP A 207 3.84 -3.97 32.15
CA ASP A 207 2.94 -3.82 33.29
C ASP A 207 1.78 -4.82 33.27
N TYR A 208 1.42 -5.41 32.13
CA TYR A 208 0.44 -6.50 32.11
C TYR A 208 0.96 -7.73 32.86
N PHE A 209 2.25 -8.07 32.69
CA PHE A 209 2.91 -9.11 33.47
C PHE A 209 2.92 -8.77 34.97
N SER A 210 3.32 -7.53 35.32
CA SER A 210 3.28 -7.05 36.70
C SER A 210 1.86 -6.99 37.28
N LEU A 211 0.85 -6.71 36.44
CA LEU A 211 -0.55 -6.70 36.82
C LEU A 211 -1.02 -8.10 37.21
N ASN A 212 -0.67 -9.12 36.43
CA ASN A 212 -1.00 -10.51 36.74
C ASN A 212 -0.32 -11.02 38.03
N LEU A 213 0.83 -10.45 38.40
CA LEU A 213 1.45 -10.75 39.70
C LEU A 213 0.68 -10.13 40.88
N ARG A 214 0.22 -8.88 40.72
CA ARG A 214 -0.37 -8.09 41.83
C ARG A 214 -1.90 -8.15 41.95
N ASP A 215 -2.60 -8.61 40.91
CA ASP A 215 -4.06 -8.69 40.87
C ASP A 215 -4.50 -10.05 40.28
N GLU A 216 -5.08 -10.91 41.11
CA GLU A 216 -5.55 -12.23 40.69
C GLU A 216 -6.72 -12.15 39.69
N GLU A 217 -7.54 -11.11 39.77
CA GLU A 217 -8.66 -10.90 38.85
C GLU A 217 -8.17 -10.53 37.44
N ALA A 218 -6.95 -10.02 37.30
CA ALA A 218 -6.37 -9.77 35.98
C ALA A 218 -6.03 -11.07 35.26
N ARG A 219 -5.74 -12.15 36.01
CA ARG A 219 -5.26 -13.43 35.45
C ARG A 219 -6.29 -14.18 34.61
N GLN A 220 -7.58 -13.85 34.73
CA GLN A 220 -8.65 -14.41 33.90
C GLN A 220 -8.79 -13.74 32.53
N TYR A 221 -8.09 -12.62 32.30
CA TYR A 221 -8.23 -11.85 31.07
C TYR A 221 -7.02 -12.03 30.16
N LEU A 222 -7.27 -12.11 28.85
CA LEU A 222 -6.22 -12.01 27.83
C LEU A 222 -5.69 -10.58 27.78
N TYR A 223 -4.47 -10.39 27.28
CA TYR A 223 -3.88 -9.06 27.15
C TYR A 223 -4.78 -8.08 26.35
N VAL A 224 -5.45 -8.58 25.31
CA VAL A 224 -6.40 -7.81 24.48
C VAL A 224 -7.68 -7.39 25.21
N GLU A 225 -8.04 -8.11 26.28
CA GLU A 225 -9.25 -7.89 27.08
C GLU A 225 -8.99 -6.93 28.26
N ILE A 226 -7.74 -6.79 28.70
CA ILE A 226 -7.35 -5.92 29.81
C ILE A 226 -7.94 -4.50 29.70
N PRO A 227 -7.93 -3.80 28.56
CA PRO A 227 -8.49 -2.46 28.46
C PRO A 227 -9.99 -2.35 28.79
N ARG A 228 -10.75 -3.45 28.75
CA ARG A 228 -12.17 -3.49 29.14
C ARG A 228 -12.37 -3.33 30.64
N TYR A 229 -11.43 -3.84 31.43
CA TYR A 229 -11.51 -3.89 32.91
C TYR A 229 -10.51 -2.95 33.59
N TYR A 230 -9.41 -2.63 32.92
CA TYR A 230 -8.32 -1.82 33.44
C TYR A 230 -8.06 -0.60 32.53
N THR A 231 -7.53 0.46 33.12
CA THR A 231 -7.06 1.66 32.43
C THR A 231 -5.60 1.89 32.74
N PHE A 232 -4.81 2.17 31.72
CA PHE A 232 -3.39 2.49 31.86
C PHE A 232 -3.24 3.99 32.16
N LYS A 233 -2.68 4.36 33.31
CA LYS A 233 -2.53 5.76 33.74
C LYS A 233 -1.20 5.95 34.49
N LYS A 234 -0.72 7.20 34.49
CA LYS A 234 0.41 7.62 35.34
C LYS A 234 -0.07 7.78 36.77
N GLU A 235 0.58 7.11 37.71
CA GLU A 235 0.43 7.29 39.16
C GLU A 235 1.75 7.75 39.78
N LYS A 236 1.66 8.55 40.84
CA LYS A 236 2.83 9.01 41.58
C LYS A 236 3.09 8.05 42.74
N ILE A 237 4.14 7.26 42.66
CA ILE A 237 4.55 6.27 43.67
C ILE A 237 5.93 6.67 44.19
N ASN A 238 6.06 6.85 45.50
CA ASN A 238 7.33 7.23 46.16
C ASN A 238 8.01 8.46 45.51
N GLY A 239 7.21 9.44 45.06
CA GLY A 239 7.70 10.66 44.41
C GLY A 239 7.95 10.56 42.91
N ARG A 240 7.96 9.34 42.32
CA ARG A 240 8.18 9.10 40.88
C ARG A 240 6.87 8.85 40.14
N ASN A 241 6.79 9.29 38.88
CA ASN A 241 5.64 9.04 38.01
C ASN A 241 5.81 7.68 37.31
N VAL A 242 4.95 6.73 37.61
CA VAL A 242 4.98 5.37 37.04
C VAL A 242 3.68 5.12 36.28
N SER A 243 3.77 4.64 35.04
CA SER A 243 2.58 4.27 34.27
C SER A 243 2.18 2.83 34.56
N ARG A 244 0.92 2.60 34.93
CA ARG A 244 0.42 1.26 35.26
C ARG A 244 -1.07 1.07 34.97
N TRP A 245 -1.47 -0.19 34.81
CA TRP A 245 -2.85 -0.68 34.74
C TRP A 245 -3.51 -0.65 36.11
N ILE A 246 -4.65 0.03 36.16
CA ILE A 246 -5.47 0.20 37.36
C ILE A 246 -6.90 -0.19 37.02
N LYS A 247 -7.60 -0.84 37.96
CA LYS A 247 -8.98 -1.26 37.77
C LYS A 247 -9.88 -0.07 37.43
N ARG A 248 -10.74 -0.22 36.43
CA ARG A 248 -11.68 0.84 36.02
C ARG A 248 -12.76 1.02 37.07
N LYS A 249 -13.11 2.29 37.32
CA LYS A 249 -14.22 2.69 38.20
C LYS A 249 -15.54 2.89 37.45
N SER A 250 -15.50 3.08 36.14
CA SER A 250 -16.69 3.22 35.29
C SER A 250 -16.65 2.24 34.12
N HIS A 251 -17.82 1.66 33.81
CA HIS A 251 -17.99 0.81 32.64
C HIS A 251 -18.11 1.70 31.39
N TYR A 252 -17.12 1.61 30.51
CA TYR A 252 -17.16 2.15 29.16
C TYR A 252 -16.64 1.07 28.23
N ASN A 253 -17.25 0.92 27.05
CA ASN A 253 -16.86 -0.16 26.14
C ASN A 253 -15.49 0.16 25.53
N CYS A 254 -14.45 -0.43 26.10
CA CYS A 254 -13.08 -0.31 25.62
C CYS A 254 -12.68 -1.60 24.90
N ILE A 255 -12.15 -1.45 23.69
CA ILE A 255 -11.62 -2.55 22.88
C ILE A 255 -10.10 -2.42 22.85
N GLY A 256 -9.40 -3.42 23.39
CA GLY A 256 -7.97 -3.57 23.18
C GLY A 256 -7.69 -4.04 21.75
N ARG A 257 -6.67 -3.44 21.12
CA ARG A 257 -6.22 -3.88 19.79
C ARG A 257 -4.71 -3.93 19.76
N MET A 258 -4.15 -5.13 19.70
CA MET A 258 -2.72 -5.32 19.49
C MET A 258 -2.31 -4.86 18.09
N TYR A 259 -1.06 -4.37 17.97
CA TYR A 259 -0.48 -4.08 16.66
C TYR A 259 -0.48 -5.33 15.76
N SER A 260 -0.57 -5.08 14.46
CA SER A 260 -0.38 -6.13 13.46
C SER A 260 1.11 -6.45 13.40
N VAL A 261 1.45 -7.73 13.45
CA VAL A 261 2.82 -8.22 13.29
C VAL A 261 2.87 -9.04 12.00
N SER A 262 3.91 -8.84 11.21
CA SER A 262 4.12 -9.60 9.98
C SER A 262 4.54 -11.03 10.33
N PRO A 263 4.03 -12.07 9.64
CA PRO A 263 4.56 -13.43 9.77
C PRO A 263 6.06 -13.55 9.49
N THR A 264 6.64 -12.60 8.73
CA THR A 264 8.10 -12.53 8.51
C THR A 264 8.91 -12.19 9.77
N GLN A 265 8.26 -11.64 10.80
CA GLN A 265 8.86 -11.41 12.13
C GLN A 265 8.49 -12.58 13.03
N THR A 266 9.04 -13.76 12.72
CA THR A 266 8.66 -15.07 13.25
C THR A 266 8.40 -15.08 14.76
N GLU A 267 9.39 -14.76 15.58
CA GLU A 267 9.26 -14.82 17.05
C GLU A 267 8.27 -13.79 17.60
N LEU A 268 8.24 -12.57 17.05
CA LEU A 268 7.29 -11.54 17.47
C LEU A 268 5.85 -11.91 17.08
N PHE A 269 5.66 -12.58 15.95
CA PHE A 269 4.38 -13.09 15.49
C PHE A 269 3.85 -14.17 16.43
N TYR A 270 4.69 -15.12 16.82
CA TYR A 270 4.31 -16.17 17.78
C TYR A 270 4.08 -15.63 19.19
N LEU A 271 4.89 -14.67 19.66
CA LEU A 271 4.63 -13.97 20.91
C LEU A 271 3.24 -13.32 20.90
N ARG A 272 2.86 -12.65 19.80
CA ARG A 272 1.52 -12.07 19.63
C ARG A 272 0.43 -13.13 19.68
N LEU A 273 0.65 -14.31 19.09
CA LEU A 273 -0.30 -15.42 19.12
C LEU A 273 -0.50 -15.95 20.55
N LEU A 274 0.58 -16.08 21.32
CA LEU A 274 0.52 -16.47 22.73
C LEU A 274 -0.24 -15.44 23.56
N LEU A 275 -0.01 -14.13 23.35
CA LEU A 275 -0.77 -13.07 24.03
C LEU A 275 -2.27 -13.02 23.68
N LEU A 276 -2.68 -13.62 22.55
CA LEU A 276 -4.09 -13.77 22.16
C LEU A 276 -4.77 -15.00 22.77
N THR A 277 -4.00 -15.94 23.31
CA THR A 277 -4.50 -17.28 23.68
C THR A 277 -4.27 -17.60 25.14
N ILE A 278 -3.14 -17.17 25.71
CA ILE A 278 -2.75 -17.45 27.09
C ILE A 278 -3.15 -16.29 28.01
N ARG A 279 -3.77 -16.65 29.13
CA ARG A 279 -4.21 -15.72 30.19
C ARG A 279 -3.26 -15.76 31.37
N GLY A 280 -3.21 -14.68 32.14
CA GLY A 280 -2.54 -14.66 33.44
C GLY A 280 -1.02 -14.78 33.41
N THR A 281 -0.39 -14.63 32.24
CA THR A 281 1.06 -14.71 32.10
C THR A 281 1.76 -13.62 32.90
N THR A 282 2.76 -13.99 33.67
CA THR A 282 3.49 -13.10 34.59
C THR A 282 4.88 -12.70 34.09
N SER A 283 5.32 -13.24 32.95
CA SER A 283 6.58 -12.87 32.30
C SER A 283 6.64 -13.39 30.86
N PHE A 284 7.67 -13.00 30.11
CA PHE A 284 7.99 -13.60 28.81
C PHE A 284 8.35 -15.10 28.91
N ASN A 285 8.99 -15.51 30.01
CA ASN A 285 9.30 -16.92 30.24
C ASN A 285 8.03 -17.72 30.48
N ASP A 286 7.07 -17.15 31.22
CA ASP A 286 5.77 -17.76 31.49
C ASP A 286 4.97 -17.99 30.19
N LEU A 287 5.06 -17.06 29.22
CA LEU A 287 4.51 -17.26 27.87
C LEU A 287 5.15 -18.43 27.11
N ARG A 288 6.39 -18.80 27.44
CA ARG A 288 7.13 -19.92 26.85
C ARG A 288 7.01 -21.21 27.67
N THR A 289 6.38 -21.17 28.84
CA THR A 289 6.24 -22.34 29.69
C THR A 289 5.03 -23.16 29.24
N VAL A 290 5.28 -24.40 28.80
CA VAL A 290 4.24 -25.35 28.42
C VAL A 290 4.42 -26.61 29.25
N ASN A 291 3.37 -27.06 29.93
CA ASN A 291 3.40 -28.23 30.83
C ASN A 291 4.49 -28.19 31.92
N GLY A 292 4.89 -26.99 32.36
CA GLY A 292 5.92 -26.79 33.39
C GLY A 292 7.36 -26.71 32.85
N GLU A 293 7.57 -26.86 31.54
CA GLU A 293 8.87 -26.72 30.90
C GLU A 293 8.95 -25.44 30.06
N ILE A 294 10.08 -24.74 30.15
CA ILE A 294 10.31 -23.50 29.38
C ILE A 294 10.83 -23.88 27.99
N CYS A 295 10.00 -23.71 26.96
CA CYS A 295 10.39 -23.93 25.56
C CYS A 295 11.49 -22.94 25.14
N GLN A 296 12.33 -23.29 24.15
CA GLN A 296 13.48 -22.47 23.72
C GLN A 296 13.11 -21.16 23.00
N SER A 297 11.93 -21.09 22.40
CA SER A 297 11.44 -19.96 21.60
C SER A 297 9.92 -19.81 21.76
N PHE A 298 9.35 -18.69 21.31
CA PHE A 298 7.90 -18.51 21.26
C PHE A 298 7.27 -19.41 20.20
N SER A 299 7.98 -19.67 19.09
CA SER A 299 7.60 -20.68 18.09
C SER A 299 7.47 -22.08 18.69
N ALA A 300 8.47 -22.52 19.47
CA ALA A 300 8.44 -23.83 20.13
C ALA A 300 7.31 -23.95 21.16
N ALA A 301 7.01 -22.87 21.89
CA ALA A 301 5.86 -22.85 22.80
C ALA A 301 4.53 -22.98 22.06
N CYS A 302 4.36 -22.28 20.93
CA CYS A 302 3.19 -22.44 20.06
C CYS A 302 3.07 -23.87 19.51
N LEU A 303 4.18 -24.50 19.13
CA LEU A 303 4.21 -25.88 18.64
C LEU A 303 3.79 -26.85 19.75
N ALA A 304 4.35 -26.72 20.95
CA ALA A 304 4.01 -27.56 22.10
C ALA A 304 2.55 -27.40 22.56
N LEU A 305 1.96 -26.23 22.37
CA LEU A 305 0.54 -25.96 22.62
C LEU A 305 -0.40 -26.42 21.49
N GLY A 306 0.16 -26.90 20.37
CA GLY A 306 -0.61 -27.32 19.19
C GLY A 306 -1.25 -26.14 18.43
N PHE A 307 -0.70 -24.93 18.56
CA PHE A 307 -1.16 -23.75 17.81
C PHE A 307 -0.61 -23.70 16.38
N ILE A 308 0.47 -24.43 16.12
CA ILE A 308 1.08 -24.62 14.81
C ILE A 308 1.44 -26.10 14.62
N GLU A 309 1.49 -26.55 13.37
CA GLU A 309 1.86 -27.92 13.00
C GLU A 309 3.39 -28.01 12.79
N ASP A 310 3.95 -29.21 12.97
CA ASP A 310 5.35 -29.49 12.70
C ASP A 310 5.62 -29.71 11.20
N ASP A 311 6.90 -29.81 10.82
CA ASP A 311 7.31 -30.05 9.45
C ASP A 311 7.25 -31.55 9.05
N GLU A 312 6.69 -32.43 9.88
CA GLU A 312 6.66 -33.87 9.61
C GLU A 312 5.84 -34.20 8.37
N GLU A 313 4.78 -33.44 8.11
CA GLU A 313 3.96 -33.61 6.91
C GLU A 313 4.77 -33.34 5.64
N TRP A 314 5.69 -32.37 5.67
CA TRP A 314 6.56 -32.05 4.53
C TRP A 314 7.62 -33.12 4.32
N LYS A 315 8.17 -33.67 5.42
CA LYS A 315 9.08 -34.82 5.36
C LYS A 315 8.38 -36.05 4.78
N ARG A 316 7.15 -36.36 5.20
CA ARG A 316 6.35 -37.46 4.63
C ARG A 316 6.06 -37.26 3.15
N THR A 317 5.62 -36.05 2.79
CA THR A 317 5.35 -35.66 1.39
C THR A 317 6.59 -35.84 0.51
N MET A 318 7.74 -35.37 0.97
CA MET A 318 9.00 -35.50 0.23
C MET A 318 9.46 -36.97 0.14
N ASN A 319 9.32 -37.74 1.23
CA ASN A 319 9.64 -39.18 1.22
C ASN A 319 8.77 -39.98 0.24
N GLU A 320 7.47 -39.68 0.17
CA GLU A 320 6.57 -40.31 -0.80
C GLU A 320 6.97 -39.92 -2.24
N ALA A 321 7.27 -38.64 -2.48
CA ALA A 321 7.67 -38.14 -3.79
C ALA A 321 8.98 -38.75 -4.31
N VAL A 322 9.94 -39.04 -3.44
CA VAL A 322 11.23 -39.69 -3.81
C VAL A 322 11.01 -41.02 -4.53
N GLY A 323 9.92 -41.74 -4.24
CA GLY A 323 9.63 -43.03 -4.86
C GLY A 323 9.26 -42.98 -6.34
N TRP A 324 8.86 -41.81 -6.88
CA TRP A 324 8.32 -41.71 -8.24
C TRP A 324 8.67 -40.42 -9.00
N MET A 325 9.14 -39.36 -8.33
CA MET A 325 9.55 -38.12 -8.97
C MET A 325 11.01 -38.13 -9.40
N MET A 326 11.29 -37.59 -10.59
CA MET A 326 12.67 -37.31 -11.01
C MET A 326 13.26 -36.13 -10.22
N PRO A 327 14.60 -36.03 -10.05
CA PRO A 327 15.23 -35.02 -9.19
C PRO A 327 14.79 -33.57 -9.45
N ARG A 328 14.62 -33.17 -10.72
CA ARG A 328 14.10 -31.84 -11.08
C ARG A 328 12.65 -31.61 -10.61
N GLN A 329 11.80 -32.62 -10.67
CA GLN A 329 10.42 -32.53 -10.18
C GLN A 329 10.41 -32.47 -8.65
N LEU A 330 11.29 -33.22 -7.99
CA LEU A 330 11.46 -33.19 -6.54
C LEU A 330 11.92 -31.80 -6.06
N ARG A 331 12.85 -31.15 -6.77
CA ARG A 331 13.24 -29.75 -6.52
C ARG A 331 12.06 -28.77 -6.69
N ARG A 332 11.19 -28.98 -7.69
CA ARG A 332 9.98 -28.15 -7.87
C ARG A 332 8.99 -28.35 -6.72
N LEU A 333 8.82 -29.57 -6.22
CA LEU A 333 7.98 -29.86 -5.06
C LEU A 333 8.54 -29.17 -3.81
N PHE A 334 9.84 -29.29 -3.56
CA PHE A 334 10.53 -28.60 -2.47
C PHE A 334 10.31 -27.08 -2.52
N VAL A 335 10.45 -26.45 -3.69
CA VAL A 335 10.16 -25.02 -3.88
C VAL A 335 8.69 -24.69 -3.60
N ARG A 336 7.75 -25.55 -3.98
CA ARG A 336 6.32 -25.34 -3.66
C ARG A 336 6.07 -25.41 -2.16
N ILE A 337 6.71 -26.33 -1.44
CA ILE A 337 6.65 -26.41 0.03
C ILE A 337 7.21 -25.12 0.64
N LEU A 338 8.39 -24.65 0.21
CA LEU A 338 8.96 -23.39 0.70
C LEU A 338 8.05 -22.17 0.47
N LEU A 339 7.43 -22.08 -0.70
CA LEU A 339 6.61 -20.92 -1.07
C LEU A 339 5.23 -20.91 -0.40
N HIS A 340 4.57 -22.06 -0.34
CA HIS A 340 3.14 -22.16 0.01
C HIS A 340 2.88 -22.75 1.39
N CYS A 341 3.80 -23.57 1.90
CA CYS A 341 3.64 -24.27 3.18
C CYS A 341 4.46 -23.64 4.31
N GLN A 342 5.47 -22.81 3.98
CA GLN A 342 6.31 -22.07 4.95
C GLN A 342 6.83 -22.98 6.09
N PRO A 343 7.64 -24.01 5.76
CA PRO A 343 8.19 -24.92 6.76
C PRO A 343 8.94 -24.16 7.86
N LEU A 344 8.86 -24.67 9.09
CA LEU A 344 9.52 -24.11 10.26
C LEU A 344 11.05 -24.21 10.16
N HIS A 345 11.55 -25.32 9.59
CA HIS A 345 12.95 -25.70 9.46
C HIS A 345 13.31 -26.10 8.00
N PRO A 346 13.28 -25.14 7.06
CA PRO A 346 13.59 -25.41 5.65
C PRO A 346 15.01 -25.96 5.42
N GLU A 347 15.96 -25.62 6.30
CA GLU A 347 17.34 -26.10 6.30
C GLU A 347 17.43 -27.60 6.58
N GLU A 348 16.67 -28.10 7.55
CA GLU A 348 16.60 -29.54 7.85
C GLU A 348 15.94 -30.30 6.71
N LEU A 349 14.89 -29.72 6.10
CA LEU A 349 14.22 -30.31 4.95
C LEU A 349 15.17 -30.40 3.74
N TRP A 350 15.98 -29.37 3.49
CA TRP A 350 17.03 -29.43 2.46
C TRP A 350 18.05 -30.53 2.77
N GLU A 351 18.60 -30.57 3.99
CA GLU A 351 19.62 -31.53 4.40
C GLU A 351 19.15 -32.98 4.24
N ASN A 352 17.89 -33.27 4.57
CA ASN A 352 17.30 -34.61 4.45
C ASN A 352 17.16 -35.08 3.00
N PHE A 353 16.90 -34.18 2.04
CA PHE A 353 16.56 -34.53 0.66
C PHE A 353 17.57 -34.05 -0.39
N LYS A 354 18.65 -33.36 -0.01
CA LYS A 354 19.62 -32.79 -0.98
C LYS A 354 20.29 -33.83 -1.87
N VAL A 355 20.49 -35.06 -1.39
CA VAL A 355 21.14 -36.13 -2.16
C VAL A 355 20.21 -36.59 -3.29
N THR A 356 18.96 -36.92 -2.99
CA THR A 356 17.97 -37.32 -3.99
C THR A 356 17.61 -36.18 -4.93
N MET A 357 17.50 -34.97 -4.41
CA MET A 357 17.29 -33.76 -5.21
C MET A 357 18.48 -33.36 -6.07
N SER A 358 19.67 -33.97 -5.95
CA SER A 358 20.84 -33.61 -6.78
C SER A 358 21.31 -34.74 -7.68
N GLU A 359 20.64 -35.89 -7.65
CA GLU A 359 21.11 -37.11 -8.33
C GLU A 359 21.37 -36.91 -9.83
N ASP A 360 20.53 -36.16 -10.52
CA ASP A 360 20.69 -35.84 -11.95
C ASP A 360 21.96 -35.03 -12.23
N TYR A 361 22.34 -34.11 -11.34
CA TYR A 361 23.59 -33.36 -11.47
C TYR A 361 24.80 -34.13 -10.96
N VAL A 362 24.66 -34.90 -9.88
CA VAL A 362 25.76 -35.66 -9.28
C VAL A 362 26.35 -36.66 -10.27
N ARG A 363 25.52 -37.26 -11.13
CA ARG A 363 25.96 -38.18 -12.19
C ARG A 363 26.97 -37.55 -13.18
N TYR A 364 26.88 -36.25 -13.45
CA TYR A 364 27.72 -35.56 -14.43
C TYR A 364 28.82 -34.70 -13.81
N PHE A 365 28.60 -34.15 -12.61
CA PHE A 365 29.48 -33.14 -12.01
C PHE A 365 30.13 -33.60 -10.70
N GLY A 366 29.78 -34.78 -10.18
CA GLY A 366 30.23 -35.27 -8.88
C GLY A 366 29.40 -34.71 -7.71
N LEU A 367 29.59 -35.27 -6.51
CA LEU A 367 28.69 -35.04 -5.37
C LEU A 367 28.56 -33.57 -4.97
N LEU A 368 29.68 -32.90 -4.71
CA LEU A 368 29.70 -31.53 -4.18
C LEU A 368 29.17 -30.50 -5.21
N GLN A 369 29.66 -30.58 -6.44
CA GLN A 369 29.21 -29.72 -7.54
C GLN A 369 27.76 -30.00 -7.92
N GLY A 370 27.34 -31.27 -7.88
CA GLY A 370 25.96 -31.66 -8.17
C GLY A 370 24.96 -31.09 -7.17
N GLN A 371 25.28 -31.17 -5.87
CA GLN A 371 24.46 -30.56 -4.81
C GLN A 371 24.39 -29.04 -4.95
N ARG A 372 25.52 -28.37 -5.23
CA ARG A 372 25.53 -26.92 -5.49
C ARG A 372 24.66 -26.53 -6.68
N LYS A 373 24.77 -27.24 -7.81
CA LYS A 373 23.94 -26.97 -9.00
C LYS A 373 22.44 -27.19 -8.72
N ALA A 374 22.09 -28.23 -7.97
CA ALA A 374 20.72 -28.46 -7.53
C ALA A 374 20.20 -27.31 -6.66
N TYR A 375 21.02 -26.84 -5.73
CA TYR A 375 20.69 -25.73 -4.83
C TYR A 375 20.56 -24.39 -5.55
N THR A 376 21.45 -24.10 -6.50
CA THR A 376 21.33 -22.94 -7.40
C THR A 376 20.03 -23.00 -8.21
N GLN A 377 19.66 -24.17 -8.73
CA GLN A 377 18.40 -24.33 -9.46
C GLN A 377 17.16 -24.11 -8.57
N ILE A 378 17.21 -24.48 -7.28
CA ILE A 378 16.15 -24.15 -6.32
C ILE A 378 16.03 -22.63 -6.16
N ASN A 379 17.16 -21.92 -5.96
CA ASN A 379 17.15 -20.46 -5.84
C ASN A 379 16.55 -19.79 -7.08
N THR A 380 16.87 -20.30 -8.28
CA THR A 380 16.26 -19.84 -9.51
C THR A 380 14.74 -20.01 -9.52
N MET A 381 14.25 -21.19 -9.14
CA MET A 381 12.82 -21.45 -9.10
C MET A 381 12.11 -20.52 -8.11
N LEU A 382 12.77 -20.15 -7.01
CA LEU A 382 12.29 -19.12 -6.10
C LEU A 382 12.26 -17.72 -6.76
N ILE A 383 13.32 -17.34 -7.47
CA ILE A 383 13.43 -16.05 -8.18
C ILE A 383 12.33 -15.90 -9.23
N ALA A 384 12.02 -16.97 -9.95
CA ALA A 384 10.91 -16.98 -10.92
C ALA A 384 9.54 -16.71 -10.28
N GLU A 385 9.39 -17.00 -8.99
CA GLU A 385 8.17 -16.77 -8.20
C GLU A 385 8.27 -15.49 -7.33
N GLY A 386 9.30 -14.67 -7.54
CA GLY A 386 9.51 -13.38 -6.86
C GLY A 386 10.12 -13.48 -5.46
N LYS A 387 10.69 -14.63 -5.08
CA LYS A 387 11.44 -14.86 -3.84
C LYS A 387 12.89 -15.25 -4.13
N SER A 388 13.70 -15.49 -3.11
CA SER A 388 15.08 -15.97 -3.21
C SER A 388 15.48 -16.74 -1.95
N LEU A 389 16.63 -17.38 -1.93
CA LEU A 389 17.18 -17.97 -0.71
C LEU A 389 17.40 -16.94 0.42
N ALA A 390 17.52 -15.65 0.09
CA ALA A 390 17.59 -14.58 1.09
C ALA A 390 16.29 -14.42 1.90
N ASP A 391 15.15 -14.90 1.36
CA ASP A 391 13.87 -14.94 2.08
C ASP A 391 13.77 -16.12 3.06
N PHE A 392 14.76 -17.02 3.08
CA PHE A 392 14.85 -18.19 3.95
C PHE A 392 16.21 -18.16 4.69
N PRO A 393 16.39 -17.27 5.68
CA PRO A 393 17.70 -17.00 6.29
C PRO A 393 18.31 -18.19 7.02
N GLN A 394 17.50 -19.20 7.37
CA GLN A 394 17.98 -20.43 7.98
C GLN A 394 18.77 -21.32 6.98
N MET A 395 18.53 -21.15 5.68
CA MET A 395 19.19 -21.92 4.63
C MET A 395 20.54 -21.29 4.22
N GLU A 396 21.45 -22.11 3.69
CA GLU A 396 22.77 -21.64 3.21
C GLU A 396 22.59 -20.57 2.11
N GLN A 397 23.31 -19.45 2.23
CA GLN A 397 23.22 -18.34 1.29
C GLN A 397 24.26 -18.51 0.17
N LEU A 398 23.85 -18.31 -1.08
CA LEU A 398 24.75 -18.39 -2.23
C LEU A 398 25.64 -17.13 -2.31
N ILE A 399 26.94 -17.31 -2.50
CA ILE A 399 27.91 -16.23 -2.75
C ILE A 399 27.80 -15.84 -4.24
N GLU A 400 27.71 -14.53 -4.55
CA GLU A 400 27.42 -13.92 -5.88
C GLU A 400 28.42 -14.23 -7.03
N ASN A 401 29.25 -15.28 -6.95
CA ASN A 401 30.31 -15.56 -7.93
C ASN A 401 30.03 -16.65 -8.97
N ASP A 402 28.82 -17.21 -9.03
CA ASP A 402 28.47 -18.16 -10.09
C ASP A 402 27.59 -17.49 -11.15
N GLU A 403 28.23 -17.28 -12.31
CA GLU A 403 27.75 -16.87 -13.62
C GLU A 403 26.22 -16.94 -13.81
N GLU A 404 25.59 -15.77 -14.03
CA GLU A 404 24.23 -15.65 -14.56
C GLU A 404 24.17 -16.24 -15.98
N ASP A 405 24.09 -17.56 -16.09
CA ASP A 405 23.81 -18.23 -17.35
C ASP A 405 22.29 -18.15 -17.62
N ASP A 406 21.93 -17.36 -18.62
CA ASP A 406 20.57 -16.97 -19.00
C ASP A 406 19.75 -18.20 -19.43
N TYR A 407 18.48 -18.22 -19.01
CA TYR A 407 17.54 -19.35 -18.99
C TYR A 407 17.02 -19.85 -20.35
N ARG A 408 17.81 -19.74 -21.42
CA ARG A 408 17.41 -20.25 -22.74
C ARG A 408 18.46 -21.22 -23.27
N THR A 409 17.99 -22.37 -23.74
CA THR A 409 18.85 -23.27 -24.50
C THR A 409 19.39 -22.55 -25.73
N LEU A 410 20.62 -22.88 -26.16
CA LEU A 410 21.22 -22.27 -27.36
C LEU A 410 20.30 -22.40 -28.58
N GLU A 411 19.54 -23.50 -28.66
CA GLU A 411 18.53 -23.79 -29.68
C GLU A 411 17.40 -22.74 -29.71
N GLU A 412 16.84 -22.37 -28.55
CA GLU A 412 15.79 -21.35 -28.44
C GLU A 412 16.31 -19.95 -28.81
N ILE A 413 17.58 -19.64 -28.48
CA ILE A 413 18.20 -18.37 -28.84
C ILE A 413 18.36 -18.26 -30.37
N ILE A 414 18.76 -19.36 -31.02
CA ILE A 414 18.87 -19.46 -32.48
C ILE A 414 17.51 -19.27 -33.15
N GLU A 415 16.49 -19.98 -32.69
CA GLU A 415 15.15 -19.91 -33.27
C GLU A 415 14.56 -18.50 -33.19
N VAL A 416 14.63 -17.87 -32.01
CA VAL A 416 14.12 -16.51 -31.79
C VAL A 416 14.90 -15.48 -32.60
N GLY A 417 16.23 -15.59 -32.64
CA GLY A 417 17.09 -14.66 -33.39
C GLY A 417 16.79 -14.67 -34.89
N THR A 418 16.70 -15.87 -35.49
CA THR A 418 16.41 -16.04 -36.91
C THR A 418 15.02 -15.51 -37.26
N ARG A 419 14.00 -15.88 -36.48
CA ARG A 419 12.62 -15.41 -36.68
C ARG A 419 12.49 -13.90 -36.58
N GLN A 420 13.16 -13.28 -35.61
CA GLN A 420 13.11 -11.81 -35.45
C GLN A 420 13.79 -11.10 -36.62
N TYR A 421 14.90 -11.63 -37.11
CA TYR A 421 15.61 -11.07 -38.26
C TYR A 421 14.75 -11.07 -39.54
N GLU A 422 14.00 -12.15 -39.78
CA GLU A 422 13.10 -12.25 -40.93
C GLU A 422 11.98 -11.20 -40.90
N GLN A 423 11.52 -10.81 -39.71
CA GLN A 423 10.44 -9.84 -39.49
C GLN A 423 10.89 -8.37 -39.58
N LEU A 424 12.19 -8.10 -39.69
CA LEU A 424 12.71 -6.74 -39.84
C LEU A 424 12.32 -6.16 -41.20
N ASN A 425 11.97 -4.86 -41.23
CA ASN A 425 11.85 -4.13 -42.49
C ASN A 425 13.24 -3.79 -43.08
N ASP A 426 13.27 -3.36 -44.34
CA ASP A 426 14.53 -3.13 -45.08
C ASP A 426 15.50 -2.19 -44.37
N LYS A 427 14.99 -1.09 -43.78
CA LYS A 427 15.82 -0.13 -43.03
C LYS A 427 16.33 -0.70 -41.71
N GLN A 428 15.54 -1.52 -41.04
CA GLN A 428 15.95 -2.19 -39.81
C GLN A 428 17.00 -3.27 -40.10
N LYS A 429 16.85 -4.02 -41.20
CA LYS A 429 17.86 -4.99 -41.66
C LYS A 429 19.19 -4.31 -41.95
N GLU A 430 19.18 -3.19 -42.66
CA GLU A 430 20.40 -2.40 -42.93
C GLU A 430 21.15 -2.03 -41.65
N ILE A 431 20.43 -1.61 -40.60
CA ILE A 431 21.01 -1.29 -39.29
C ILE A 431 21.57 -2.54 -38.60
N VAL A 432 20.82 -3.64 -38.58
CA VAL A 432 21.25 -4.88 -37.93
C VAL A 432 22.48 -5.46 -38.62
N ASP A 433 22.48 -5.51 -39.95
CA ASP A 433 23.61 -6.01 -40.75
C ASP A 433 24.85 -5.15 -40.56
N LEU A 434 24.69 -3.82 -40.50
CA LEU A 434 25.80 -2.91 -40.19
C LEU A 434 26.43 -3.22 -38.82
N VAL A 435 25.62 -3.46 -37.80
CA VAL A 435 26.12 -3.79 -36.45
C VAL A 435 26.81 -5.15 -36.46
N LEU A 436 26.20 -6.17 -37.07
CA LEU A 436 26.77 -7.53 -37.12
C LEU A 436 28.10 -7.57 -37.89
N ASN A 437 28.19 -6.91 -39.05
CA ASN A 437 29.42 -6.84 -39.83
C ASN A 437 30.56 -6.17 -39.06
N ARG A 438 30.25 -5.17 -38.21
CA ARG A 438 31.25 -4.54 -37.33
C ARG A 438 31.66 -5.42 -36.15
N LEU A 439 30.78 -6.27 -35.64
CA LEU A 439 31.15 -7.25 -34.60
C LEU A 439 32.14 -8.30 -35.11
N ASP A 440 32.15 -8.54 -36.42
CA ASP A 440 33.02 -9.50 -37.09
C ASP A 440 34.35 -8.86 -37.57
N THR A 441 34.39 -7.54 -37.76
CA THR A 441 35.62 -6.79 -38.11
C THR A 441 36.28 -6.20 -36.87
N ASN A 442 37.38 -6.80 -36.40
CA ASN A 442 38.19 -6.35 -35.24
C ASN A 442 38.91 -5.01 -35.49
N ASN A 443 38.18 -3.94 -35.80
CA ASN A 443 38.74 -2.62 -36.05
C ASN A 443 38.29 -1.66 -34.93
N TYR A 444 39.22 -1.29 -34.05
CA TYR A 444 38.91 -0.63 -32.77
C TYR A 444 38.64 0.89 -32.86
N ASN A 445 38.78 1.49 -34.04
CA ASN A 445 38.83 2.96 -34.14
C ASN A 445 37.46 3.67 -34.20
N ILE A 446 36.35 3.02 -34.60
CA ILE A 446 34.99 3.63 -34.56
C ILE A 446 33.89 2.56 -34.41
N ASN A 447 33.68 2.03 -33.20
CA ASN A 447 32.68 0.99 -32.91
C ASN A 447 31.40 1.49 -32.20
N CYS A 448 31.30 2.79 -31.93
CA CYS A 448 30.09 3.37 -31.34
C CYS A 448 29.04 3.66 -32.42
N ILE A 449 27.86 3.06 -32.29
CA ILE A 449 26.72 3.27 -33.17
C ILE A 449 25.58 3.88 -32.36
N TYR A 450 25.02 4.98 -32.85
CA TYR A 450 23.83 5.61 -32.29
C TYR A 450 22.64 5.39 -33.23
N ILE A 451 21.57 4.78 -32.71
CA ILE A 451 20.36 4.48 -33.47
C ILE A 451 19.26 5.43 -33.00
N ASP A 452 18.85 6.34 -33.88
CA ASP A 452 17.76 7.30 -33.62
C ASP A 452 16.47 6.92 -34.36
N GLY A 453 15.34 7.33 -33.81
CA GLY A 453 14.06 7.21 -34.49
C GLY A 453 12.87 7.65 -33.63
N PRO A 454 11.72 7.99 -34.24
CA PRO A 454 10.52 8.41 -33.51
C PRO A 454 9.91 7.27 -32.67
N GLY A 455 9.02 7.62 -31.74
CA GLY A 455 8.25 6.62 -30.99
C GLY A 455 7.47 5.70 -31.93
N GLY A 456 7.49 4.38 -31.66
CA GLY A 456 6.83 3.39 -32.51
C GLY A 456 7.66 2.86 -33.70
N SER A 457 8.89 3.34 -33.92
CA SER A 457 9.74 2.90 -35.04
C SER A 457 10.38 1.50 -34.89
N GLY A 458 10.06 0.77 -33.81
CA GLY A 458 10.59 -0.58 -33.57
C GLY A 458 12.03 -0.65 -33.05
N LYS A 459 12.60 0.41 -32.47
CA LYS A 459 13.99 0.41 -31.94
C LYS A 459 14.28 -0.74 -30.96
N THR A 460 13.35 -1.01 -30.04
CA THR A 460 13.48 -2.12 -29.09
C THR A 460 13.55 -3.47 -29.80
N PHE A 461 12.80 -3.63 -30.90
CA PHE A 461 12.83 -4.83 -31.73
C PHE A 461 14.20 -5.01 -32.39
N ILE A 462 14.82 -3.92 -32.87
CA ILE A 462 16.21 -3.94 -33.38
C ILE A 462 17.19 -4.38 -32.29
N TYR A 463 17.13 -3.79 -31.08
CA TYR A 463 18.05 -4.13 -29.98
C TYR A 463 17.94 -5.58 -29.52
N THR A 464 16.71 -6.09 -29.40
CA THR A 464 16.46 -7.50 -29.04
C THR A 464 16.98 -8.44 -30.12
N THR A 465 16.79 -8.12 -31.41
CA THR A 465 17.29 -8.92 -32.53
C THR A 465 18.81 -8.99 -32.54
N ILE A 466 19.49 -7.85 -32.40
CA ILE A 466 20.96 -7.77 -32.31
C ILE A 466 21.47 -8.62 -31.13
N CYS A 467 20.80 -8.56 -29.98
CA CYS A 467 21.20 -9.32 -28.80
C CYS A 467 21.20 -10.84 -29.06
N HIS A 468 20.13 -11.38 -29.63
CA HIS A 468 20.08 -12.81 -29.96
C HIS A 468 21.14 -13.17 -31.02
N LEU A 469 21.26 -12.39 -32.09
CA LEU A 469 22.20 -12.68 -33.19
C LEU A 469 23.68 -12.57 -32.78
N ALA A 470 24.01 -11.71 -31.82
CA ALA A 470 25.36 -11.61 -31.26
C ALA A 470 25.64 -12.73 -30.23
N LYS A 471 24.64 -13.19 -29.47
CA LYS A 471 24.76 -14.39 -28.62
C LYS A 471 25.04 -15.65 -29.45
N ILE A 472 24.37 -15.80 -30.60
CA ILE A 472 24.63 -16.90 -31.56
C ILE A 472 26.09 -16.87 -32.05
N ARG A 473 26.69 -15.68 -32.20
CA ARG A 473 28.10 -15.49 -32.56
C ARG A 473 29.07 -15.62 -31.37
N ASN A 474 28.60 -16.14 -30.24
CA ASN A 474 29.37 -16.34 -29.02
C ASN A 474 30.02 -15.04 -28.51
N LYS A 475 29.33 -13.90 -28.66
CA LYS A 475 29.78 -12.60 -28.14
C LYS A 475 29.15 -12.35 -26.76
N HIS A 476 29.93 -11.79 -25.84
CA HIS A 476 29.41 -11.31 -24.57
C HIS A 476 28.64 -10.01 -24.76
N ILE A 477 27.43 -9.93 -24.20
CA ILE A 477 26.53 -8.80 -24.37
C ILE A 477 26.11 -8.29 -23.01
N CYS A 478 26.23 -6.97 -22.81
CA CYS A 478 25.69 -6.29 -21.66
C CYS A 478 24.59 -5.33 -22.12
N THR A 479 23.34 -5.62 -21.76
CA THR A 479 22.17 -4.78 -22.06
C THR A 479 21.85 -3.90 -20.86
N MET A 480 21.65 -2.60 -21.12
CA MET A 480 21.43 -1.66 -20.05
C MET A 480 20.55 -0.48 -20.46
N ALA A 481 19.80 0.04 -19.49
CA ALA A 481 18.96 1.22 -19.69
C ALA A 481 18.98 2.14 -18.46
N PHE A 482 18.62 3.41 -18.65
CA PHE A 482 18.61 4.38 -17.55
C PHE A 482 17.51 4.14 -16.52
N THR A 483 16.37 3.55 -16.93
CA THR A 483 15.22 3.28 -16.06
C THR A 483 14.93 1.78 -15.97
N GLY A 484 14.39 1.32 -14.83
CA GLY A 484 14.06 -0.09 -14.62
C GLY A 484 13.05 -0.63 -15.64
N ILE A 485 12.03 0.16 -15.98
CA ILE A 485 11.01 -0.23 -16.97
C ILE A 485 11.61 -0.34 -18.38
N ALA A 486 12.57 0.53 -18.74
CA ALA A 486 13.24 0.40 -20.03
C ALA A 486 14.19 -0.81 -20.04
N ALA A 487 14.81 -1.13 -18.91
CA ALA A 487 15.69 -2.29 -18.77
C ALA A 487 14.91 -3.61 -18.95
N THR A 488 13.69 -3.72 -18.42
CA THR A 488 12.85 -4.93 -18.58
C THR A 488 12.43 -5.22 -20.02
N LEU A 489 12.56 -4.25 -20.93
CA LEU A 489 12.26 -4.42 -22.35
C LEU A 489 13.46 -5.00 -23.14
N LEU A 490 14.62 -5.14 -22.51
CA LEU A 490 15.85 -5.67 -23.11
C LEU A 490 16.14 -7.08 -22.55
N PRO A 491 16.74 -7.99 -23.35
CA PRO A 491 17.10 -9.33 -22.85
C PRO A 491 18.16 -9.22 -21.75
N ALA A 492 17.89 -9.79 -20.57
CA ALA A 492 18.71 -9.66 -19.35
C ALA A 492 19.03 -8.20 -18.94
N GLY A 493 18.19 -7.24 -19.31
CA GLY A 493 18.46 -5.82 -19.11
C GLY A 493 18.54 -5.39 -17.65
N LYS A 494 19.62 -4.70 -17.29
CA LYS A 494 19.83 -4.06 -15.98
C LYS A 494 19.81 -2.54 -16.10
N THR A 495 19.61 -1.85 -14.98
CA THR A 495 19.80 -0.39 -15.00
C THR A 495 21.29 -0.06 -15.10
N VAL A 496 21.64 1.07 -15.71
CA VAL A 496 23.04 1.57 -15.75
C VAL A 496 23.67 1.57 -14.35
N HIS A 497 22.88 1.96 -13.35
CA HIS A 497 23.29 1.95 -11.94
C HIS A 497 23.66 0.56 -11.43
N LYS A 498 22.81 -0.45 -11.70
CA LYS A 498 23.07 -1.83 -11.29
C LYS A 498 24.25 -2.44 -12.06
N THR A 499 24.31 -2.22 -13.38
CA THR A 499 25.35 -2.77 -14.25
C THR A 499 26.75 -2.31 -13.83
N PHE A 500 26.92 -1.04 -13.51
CA PHE A 500 28.23 -0.48 -13.14
C PHE A 500 28.44 -0.37 -11.62
N GLY A 501 27.55 -0.92 -10.80
CA GLY A 501 27.65 -0.82 -9.34
C GLY A 501 27.65 0.63 -8.84
N LEU A 502 27.01 1.54 -9.58
CA LEU A 502 26.93 2.95 -9.20
C LEU A 502 25.92 3.08 -8.05
N SER A 503 26.42 2.95 -6.83
CA SER A 503 25.65 3.23 -5.62
C SER A 503 25.13 4.67 -5.69
N VAL A 504 23.80 4.83 -5.70
CA VAL A 504 23.18 6.12 -5.42
C VAL A 504 23.02 6.18 -3.90
N PRO A 505 23.91 6.85 -3.16
CA PRO A 505 23.76 6.94 -1.71
C PRO A 505 22.44 7.61 -1.39
N LEU A 506 21.60 6.88 -0.67
CA LEU A 506 20.32 7.37 -0.17
C LEU A 506 20.57 7.93 1.22
N PHE A 507 20.78 9.23 1.28
CA PHE A 507 20.88 10.00 2.51
C PHE A 507 19.48 10.35 3.04
N ALA A 508 19.37 10.80 4.30
CA ALA A 508 18.09 11.16 4.93
C ALA A 508 17.33 12.31 4.19
N ASP A 509 18.04 13.07 3.36
CA ASP A 509 17.50 14.11 2.48
C ASP A 509 17.29 13.65 1.01
N SER A 510 17.54 12.36 0.72
CA SER A 510 17.36 11.81 -0.63
C SER A 510 15.88 11.69 -0.97
N ILE A 511 15.40 12.63 -1.78
CA ILE A 511 14.01 12.70 -2.23
C ILE A 511 13.77 11.62 -3.29
N LYS A 512 13.02 10.58 -2.92
CA LYS A 512 12.46 9.61 -3.87
C LYS A 512 11.33 10.27 -4.65
N LEU A 513 11.36 10.21 -5.99
CA LEU A 513 10.20 10.60 -6.80
C LEU A 513 9.07 9.59 -6.52
N ALA A 514 8.15 9.93 -5.61
CA ALA A 514 7.08 9.04 -5.20
C ALA A 514 6.03 8.81 -6.31
N PHE A 515 5.80 9.81 -7.18
CA PHE A 515 5.02 9.73 -8.41
C PHE A 515 5.16 11.03 -9.23
N ALA A 516 4.96 10.97 -10.55
CA ALA A 516 4.74 12.14 -11.41
C ALA A 516 3.31 12.09 -11.96
N MET A 517 2.56 13.18 -11.84
CA MET A 517 1.17 13.26 -12.32
C MET A 517 0.97 14.49 -13.21
N THR A 518 0.11 14.37 -14.21
CA THR A 518 -0.27 15.51 -15.05
C THR A 518 -1.09 16.52 -14.25
N ILE A 519 -0.98 17.81 -14.59
CA ILE A 519 -1.67 18.92 -13.89
C ILE A 519 -3.18 18.68 -13.77
N ASN A 520 -3.81 18.08 -14.78
CA ASN A 520 -5.26 17.79 -14.73
C ASN A 520 -5.61 16.71 -13.70
N LYS A 521 -4.70 15.78 -13.39
CA LYS A 521 -4.91 14.72 -12.38
C LYS A 521 -4.61 15.16 -10.95
N SER A 522 -4.03 16.34 -10.74
CA SER A 522 -3.78 16.89 -9.39
C SER A 522 -4.95 17.70 -8.82
N GLN A 523 -6.04 17.88 -9.57
CA GLN A 523 -7.22 18.61 -9.11
C GLN A 523 -7.78 18.02 -7.80
N ARG A 524 -8.11 18.90 -6.84
CA ARG A 524 -8.67 18.58 -5.50
C ARG A 524 -7.73 17.80 -4.56
N GLN A 525 -6.42 17.86 -4.83
CA GLN A 525 -5.35 17.36 -3.97
C GLN A 525 -4.49 18.52 -3.47
N THR A 526 -3.87 18.34 -2.30
CA THR A 526 -2.94 19.32 -1.71
C THR A 526 -1.69 18.56 -1.29
N PHE A 527 -0.52 19.14 -1.56
CA PHE A 527 0.78 18.53 -1.34
C PHE A 527 1.66 19.47 -0.51
N ASP A 528 2.56 18.87 0.29
CA ASP A 528 3.43 19.63 1.20
C ASP A 528 4.56 20.36 0.47
N ARG A 529 5.01 19.83 -0.69
CA ARG A 529 5.97 20.45 -1.60
C ARG A 529 5.63 20.08 -3.04
N VAL A 530 5.68 21.04 -3.96
CA VAL A 530 5.39 20.81 -5.39
C VAL A 530 6.48 21.43 -6.26
N GLY A 531 7.04 20.61 -7.15
CA GLY A 531 7.83 21.05 -8.29
C GLY A 531 6.96 21.16 -9.54
N VAL A 532 6.83 22.34 -10.13
CA VAL A 532 6.11 22.54 -11.40
C VAL A 532 7.13 22.69 -12.53
N ASP A 533 7.20 21.69 -13.39
CA ASP A 533 8.06 21.69 -14.57
C ASP A 533 7.36 22.38 -15.74
N LEU A 534 7.83 23.57 -16.06
CA LEU A 534 7.37 24.44 -17.15
C LEU A 534 8.46 24.57 -18.24
N ARG A 535 9.22 23.50 -18.50
CA ARG A 535 10.10 23.42 -19.68
C ARG A 535 9.33 23.58 -21.01
N LYS A 536 8.03 23.27 -21.01
CA LYS A 536 7.09 23.52 -22.11
C LYS A 536 5.99 24.47 -21.64
N ASP A 537 5.37 25.18 -22.58
CA ASP A 537 4.22 26.05 -22.27
C ASP A 537 3.03 25.25 -21.74
N VAL A 538 2.25 25.90 -20.87
CA VAL A 538 0.97 25.37 -20.38
C VAL A 538 0.01 25.40 -21.57
N LEU A 539 -0.69 24.30 -21.87
CA LEU A 539 -1.42 24.18 -23.14
C LEU A 539 -2.87 24.65 -23.06
N ASN A 540 -3.48 24.63 -21.87
CA ASN A 540 -4.91 24.90 -21.67
C ASN A 540 -5.20 25.84 -20.49
N HIS A 541 -6.40 26.45 -20.52
CA HIS A 541 -6.89 27.33 -19.46
C HIS A 541 -6.93 26.68 -18.08
N GLY A 542 -6.57 27.47 -17.06
CA GLY A 542 -6.68 27.09 -15.65
C GLY A 542 -5.62 26.11 -15.15
N GLN A 543 -4.78 25.55 -16.02
CA GLN A 543 -3.78 24.53 -15.63
C GLN A 543 -2.69 25.10 -14.71
N LEU A 544 -2.16 26.30 -14.99
CA LEU A 544 -1.14 26.91 -14.13
C LEU A 544 -1.71 27.25 -12.75
N TYR A 545 -2.93 27.78 -12.72
CA TYR A 545 -3.69 28.04 -11.50
C TYR A 545 -3.93 26.75 -10.70
N VAL A 546 -4.34 25.67 -11.36
CA VAL A 546 -4.52 24.36 -10.71
C VAL A 546 -3.21 23.89 -10.10
N ALA A 547 -2.08 23.96 -10.81
CA ALA A 547 -0.79 23.52 -10.31
C ALA A 547 -0.33 24.31 -9.07
N PHE A 548 -0.49 25.64 -9.07
CA PHE A 548 -0.03 26.48 -7.98
C PHE A 548 -0.96 26.44 -6.77
N SER A 549 -2.25 26.17 -6.97
CA SER A 549 -3.23 26.02 -5.88
C SER A 549 -3.15 24.67 -5.15
N ARG A 550 -2.19 23.79 -5.47
CA ARG A 550 -2.02 22.49 -4.78
C ARG A 550 -1.10 22.55 -3.57
N ILE A 551 -0.58 23.71 -3.22
CA ILE A 551 0.35 23.92 -2.10
C ILE A 551 -0.17 24.99 -1.16
N ARG A 552 0.27 24.94 0.10
CA ARG A 552 -0.21 25.84 1.17
C ARG A 552 0.69 27.07 1.40
N SER A 553 1.90 27.09 0.84
CA SER A 553 2.86 28.20 0.97
C SER A 553 3.75 28.30 -0.28
N TRP A 554 4.10 29.52 -0.68
CA TRP A 554 4.96 29.79 -1.84
C TRP A 554 6.36 29.17 -1.70
N GLN A 555 6.87 29.05 -0.47
CA GLN A 555 8.18 28.45 -0.18
C GLN A 555 8.23 26.95 -0.54
N ALA A 556 7.07 26.30 -0.55
CA ALA A 556 6.88 24.91 -0.94
C ALA A 556 6.71 24.72 -2.46
N LEU A 557 6.65 25.81 -3.23
CA LEU A 557 6.62 25.78 -4.70
C LEU A 557 8.03 25.90 -5.27
N LYS A 558 8.38 25.02 -6.21
CA LYS A 558 9.56 25.20 -7.06
C LYS A 558 9.14 25.13 -8.51
N VAL A 559 9.35 26.21 -9.26
CA VAL A 559 9.06 26.25 -10.70
C VAL A 559 10.35 26.03 -11.47
N TYR A 560 10.35 25.07 -12.39
CA TYR A 560 11.50 24.77 -13.23
C TYR A 560 11.20 25.09 -14.69
N LEU A 561 11.89 26.08 -15.27
CA LEU A 561 11.66 26.56 -16.64
C LEU A 561 12.59 25.93 -17.69
N GLY A 562 13.53 25.09 -17.26
CA GLY A 562 14.63 24.61 -18.10
C GLY A 562 15.74 25.65 -18.26
N ARG A 563 16.97 25.19 -18.53
CA ARG A 563 18.16 26.04 -18.66
C ARG A 563 18.26 26.79 -20.01
N GLN A 564 17.45 26.42 -20.99
CA GLN A 564 17.50 26.95 -22.37
C GLN A 564 16.45 28.02 -22.66
N ARG A 565 15.78 28.57 -21.64
CA ARG A 565 14.65 29.49 -21.80
C ARG A 565 15.04 30.91 -21.38
N ASP A 566 15.56 31.68 -22.33
CA ASP A 566 16.25 32.96 -22.06
C ASP A 566 15.35 34.04 -21.43
N ASN A 567 14.06 34.08 -21.77
CA ASN A 567 13.16 35.15 -21.31
C ASN A 567 12.46 34.88 -19.97
N LYS A 568 12.70 33.74 -19.30
CA LYS A 568 12.03 33.30 -18.05
C LYS A 568 10.49 33.41 -18.04
N GLN A 569 9.87 33.45 -19.21
CA GLN A 569 8.42 33.62 -19.38
C GLN A 569 7.78 32.32 -19.88
N VAL A 570 6.52 32.11 -19.50
CA VAL A 570 5.69 30.95 -19.90
C VAL A 570 4.37 31.49 -20.42
N LYS A 571 3.89 30.98 -21.56
CA LYS A 571 2.55 31.31 -22.05
C LYS A 571 1.52 30.61 -21.17
N ASN A 572 0.67 31.42 -20.53
CA ASN A 572 -0.49 30.96 -19.77
C ASN A 572 -1.76 31.33 -20.56
N TYR A 573 -2.51 30.34 -21.01
CA TYR A 573 -3.74 30.58 -21.76
C TYR A 573 -4.87 30.84 -20.76
N VAL A 574 -5.54 31.99 -20.84
CA VAL A 574 -6.67 32.34 -19.96
C VAL A 574 -7.88 32.78 -20.76
N TYR A 575 -9.08 32.28 -20.46
CA TYR A 575 -10.31 32.79 -21.05
C TYR A 575 -10.54 34.24 -20.60
N LYS A 576 -10.89 35.12 -21.55
CA LYS A 576 -11.09 36.55 -21.28
C LYS A 576 -12.22 36.84 -20.31
N GLU A 577 -13.22 35.96 -20.20
CA GLU A 577 -14.39 36.16 -19.32
C GLU A 577 -14.05 36.10 -17.81
N VAL A 578 -12.84 35.68 -17.42
CA VAL A 578 -12.43 35.52 -16.02
C VAL A 578 -11.85 36.81 -15.40
N TYR A 579 -11.60 37.85 -16.21
CA TYR A 579 -11.01 39.13 -15.77
C TYR A 579 -11.98 40.32 -15.84
N VAL A 580 -13.30 40.08 -15.87
CA VAL A 580 -14.33 41.14 -15.79
C VAL A 580 -14.96 41.16 -14.41
#